data_AF-A0A552U9E4-F1
#
_entry.id   AF-A0A552U9E4-F1
#
_cell.length_a   1.000
_cell.length_b   1.000
_cell.length_c   1.000
_cell.angle_alpha   90.00
_cell.angle_beta   90.00
_cell.angle_gamma   90.00
#
_symmetry.space_group_name_H-M   'P 1'
#
loop_
_entity.id
_entity.type
_entity.pdbx_description
1 polymer ?
#
loop_
_entity_poly.entity_id
_entity_poly.type
_entity_poly.pdbx_seq_one_letter_code
_entity_poly.pdbx_strand_id
1 'polypeptide(L)'
;MIEVVERIGKIIALVAAIIAAGISANTLLSNRVKDRQLQYSAFRTAVTAEEAYYRALYADYMLLFAKDLDGQQDLKLAKLRGLIAFANRKVPSFVEFDVADAEKLEATARLKQMQATVLNSLGEVEVADPEKQAQITQLLFSGKVSKIATVTEASAAATQKPATDAEPPVRAAKGEAIVRLSPVSQTGWDVDLFWCSGPDGAVNAEIAKKLGASLSEPAKSGRAIAPGVTLGQIRVRSVSATYPAAGAQAGRRVVYDSGPGEGDAATAIGTSLNAALGSENGAPFTLVEASRRRTQWYISAFVCAPRAAPVSRAAPAP
;
A
#
# COMPACT_ATOMS: atom_id res chain seq x y z
N MET A 1 -71.99 -5.71 -9.14
CA MET A 1 -71.14 -4.99 -10.12
C MET A 1 -70.36 -3.85 -9.45
N ILE A 2 -71.02 -2.98 -8.67
CA ILE A 2 -70.39 -1.85 -7.94
C ILE A 2 -69.24 -2.31 -7.01
N GLU A 3 -69.45 -3.37 -6.23
CA GLU A 3 -68.45 -3.89 -5.26
C GLU A 3 -67.16 -4.40 -5.92
N VAL A 4 -67.27 -4.97 -7.13
CA VAL A 4 -66.10 -5.44 -7.91
C VAL A 4 -65.28 -4.26 -8.40
N VAL A 5 -65.94 -3.20 -8.87
CA VAL A 5 -65.28 -1.97 -9.35
C VAL A 5 -64.56 -1.27 -8.19
N GLU A 6 -65.18 -1.20 -7.00
CA GLU A 6 -64.54 -0.60 -5.82
C GLU A 6 -63.31 -1.40 -5.35
N ARG A 7 -63.39 -2.74 -5.41
CA ARG A 7 -62.25 -3.61 -5.06
C ARG A 7 -61.09 -3.44 -6.04
N ILE A 8 -61.37 -3.34 -7.34
CA ILE A 8 -60.37 -3.07 -8.37
C ILE A 8 -59.74 -1.69 -8.16
N GLY A 9 -60.54 -0.66 -7.85
CA GLY A 9 -60.04 0.68 -7.55
C GLY A 9 -59.08 0.71 -6.36
N LYS A 10 -59.41 0.01 -5.26
CA LYS A 10 -58.54 -0.11 -4.08
C LYS A 10 -57.23 -0.82 -4.40
N ILE A 11 -57.26 -1.87 -5.22
CA ILE A 11 -56.05 -2.59 -5.64
C ILE A 11 -55.16 -1.69 -6.50
N ILE A 12 -55.72 -0.96 -7.46
CA ILE A 12 -54.97 -0.04 -8.32
C ILE A 12 -54.32 1.07 -7.47
N ALA A 13 -55.07 1.67 -6.53
CA ALA A 13 -54.55 2.70 -5.64
C ALA A 13 -53.41 2.18 -4.75
N LEU A 14 -53.53 0.96 -4.22
CA LEU A 14 -52.48 0.32 -3.42
C LEU A 14 -51.22 0.06 -4.25
N VAL A 15 -51.36 -0.48 -5.46
CA VAL A 15 -50.24 -0.72 -6.37
C VAL A 15 -49.55 0.59 -6.75
N ALA A 16 -50.31 1.64 -7.06
CA ALA A 16 -49.76 2.95 -7.36
C ALA A 16 -48.98 3.55 -6.16
N ALA A 17 -49.50 3.39 -4.93
CA ALA A 17 -48.82 3.85 -3.73
C ALA A 17 -47.49 3.09 -3.49
N ILE A 18 -47.45 1.78 -3.71
CA ILE A 18 -46.23 0.96 -3.60
C ILE A 18 -45.19 1.41 -4.63
N ILE A 19 -45.61 1.63 -5.88
CA ILE A 19 -44.72 2.11 -6.95
C ILE A 19 -44.16 3.50 -6.60
N ALA A 20 -45.01 4.43 -6.15
CA ALA A 20 -44.59 5.78 -5.76
C ALA A 20 -43.59 5.76 -4.58
N ALA A 21 -43.84 4.91 -3.57
CA ALA A 21 -42.91 4.68 -2.47
C ALA A 21 -41.57 4.10 -2.96
N GLY A 22 -41.61 3.13 -3.88
CA GLY A 22 -40.41 2.55 -4.49
C GLY A 22 -39.55 3.56 -5.25
N ILE A 23 -40.19 4.40 -6.08
CA ILE A 23 -39.50 5.47 -6.83
C ILE A 23 -38.89 6.50 -5.87
N SER A 24 -39.63 6.89 -4.83
CA SER A 24 -39.17 7.86 -3.83
C SER A 24 -37.98 7.32 -3.03
N ALA A 25 -38.04 6.06 -2.58
CA ALA A 25 -36.94 5.40 -1.88
C ALA A 25 -35.70 5.27 -2.77
N ASN A 26 -35.86 4.90 -4.04
CA ASN A 26 -34.74 4.79 -4.98
C ASN A 26 -34.11 6.16 -5.27
N THR A 27 -34.92 7.22 -5.36
CA THR A 27 -34.42 8.60 -5.55
C THR A 27 -33.64 9.09 -4.32
N LEU A 28 -34.15 8.83 -3.12
CA LEU A 28 -33.45 9.16 -1.87
C LEU A 28 -32.12 8.40 -1.75
N LEU A 29 -32.09 7.10 -2.08
CA LEU A 29 -30.86 6.31 -2.10
C LEU A 29 -29.88 6.83 -3.14
N SER A 30 -30.35 7.14 -4.36
CA SER A 30 -29.52 7.69 -5.42
C SER A 30 -28.89 9.04 -5.03
N ASN A 31 -29.67 9.94 -4.44
CA ASN A 31 -29.17 11.22 -3.96
C ASN A 31 -28.15 11.05 -2.83
N ARG A 32 -28.41 10.16 -1.86
CA ARG A 32 -27.43 9.85 -0.80
C ARG A 32 -26.12 9.28 -1.35
N VAL A 33 -26.18 8.44 -2.39
CA VAL A 33 -24.97 7.91 -3.05
C VAL A 33 -24.21 9.03 -3.75
N LYS A 34 -24.89 9.93 -4.47
CA LYS A 34 -24.27 11.09 -5.12
C LYS A 34 -23.63 12.04 -4.11
N ASP A 35 -24.31 12.33 -3.01
CA ASP A 35 -23.79 13.20 -1.95
C ASP A 35 -22.53 12.61 -1.32
N ARG A 36 -22.55 11.31 -0.99
CA ARG A 36 -21.34 10.60 -0.52
C ARG A 36 -20.22 10.64 -1.54
N GLN A 37 -20.51 10.43 -2.82
CA GLN A 37 -19.50 10.47 -3.87
C GLN A 37 -18.87 11.86 -4.01
N LEU A 38 -19.67 12.93 -3.91
CA LEU A 38 -19.20 14.31 -3.93
C LEU A 38 -18.31 14.61 -2.71
N GLN A 39 -18.77 14.23 -1.50
CA GLN A 39 -17.98 14.40 -0.27
C GLN A 39 -16.64 13.66 -0.34
N TYR A 40 -16.64 12.40 -0.79
CA TYR A 40 -15.41 11.62 -1.01
C TYR A 40 -14.50 12.28 -2.05
N SER A 41 -15.06 12.84 -3.13
CA SER A 41 -14.27 13.51 -4.16
C SER A 41 -13.60 14.78 -3.64
N ALA A 42 -14.30 15.57 -2.80
CA ALA A 42 -13.76 16.76 -2.18
C ALA A 42 -12.63 16.41 -1.19
N PHE A 43 -12.85 15.39 -0.36
CA PHE A 43 -11.82 14.88 0.54
C PHE A 43 -10.57 14.42 -0.22
N ARG A 44 -10.73 13.58 -1.26
CA ARG A 44 -9.60 13.12 -2.09
C ARG A 44 -8.86 14.27 -2.75
N THR A 45 -9.59 15.29 -3.23
CA THR A 45 -9.00 16.48 -3.83
C THR A 45 -8.17 17.26 -2.81
N ALA A 46 -8.68 17.45 -1.59
CA ALA A 46 -7.95 18.11 -0.51
C ALA A 46 -6.67 17.35 -0.12
N VAL A 47 -6.77 16.03 0.06
CA VAL A 47 -5.59 15.17 0.35
C VAL A 47 -4.58 15.26 -0.79
N THR A 48 -5.03 15.16 -2.04
CA THR A 48 -4.15 15.24 -3.22
C THR A 48 -3.45 16.59 -3.32
N ALA A 49 -4.14 17.70 -3.00
CA ALA A 49 -3.55 19.03 -2.99
C ALA A 49 -2.45 19.17 -1.93
N GLU A 50 -2.67 18.63 -0.73
CA GLU A 50 -1.66 18.59 0.33
C GLU A 50 -0.46 17.72 -0.06
N GLU A 51 -0.69 16.55 -0.66
CA GLU A 51 0.40 15.72 -1.18
C GLU A 51 1.21 16.44 -2.27
N ALA A 52 0.54 17.12 -3.20
CA ALA A 52 1.18 17.90 -4.25
C ALA A 52 2.03 19.03 -3.67
N TYR A 53 1.55 19.70 -2.62
CA TYR A 53 2.30 20.73 -1.89
C TYR A 53 3.61 20.17 -1.30
N TYR A 54 3.57 19.05 -0.58
CA TYR A 54 4.78 18.46 0.00
C TYR A 54 5.75 17.92 -1.08
N ARG A 55 5.23 17.39 -2.20
CA ARG A 55 6.06 16.99 -3.34
C ARG A 55 6.75 18.19 -4.00
N ALA A 56 6.02 19.29 -4.20
CA ALA A 56 6.60 20.53 -4.74
C ALA A 56 7.70 21.06 -3.82
N LEU A 57 7.47 21.05 -2.50
CA LEU A 57 8.47 21.46 -1.52
C LEU A 57 9.74 20.58 -1.57
N TYR A 58 9.58 19.27 -1.76
CA TYR A 58 10.72 18.35 -1.96
C TYR A 58 11.43 18.60 -3.30
N ALA A 59 10.70 18.90 -4.36
CA ALA A 59 11.31 19.27 -5.65
C ALA A 59 12.09 20.59 -5.54
N ASP A 60 11.56 21.59 -4.85
CA ASP A 60 12.25 22.86 -4.57
C ASP A 60 13.52 22.64 -3.74
N TYR A 61 13.47 21.74 -2.76
CA TYR A 61 14.66 21.27 -2.05
C TYR A 61 15.68 20.67 -3.03
N MET A 62 15.31 19.70 -3.86
CA MET A 62 16.22 19.08 -4.82
C MET A 62 16.81 20.10 -5.80
N LEU A 63 16.02 21.05 -6.28
CA LEU A 63 16.48 22.13 -7.17
C LEU A 63 17.44 23.10 -6.48
N LEU A 64 17.23 23.37 -5.19
CA LEU A 64 18.11 24.23 -4.40
C LEU A 64 19.52 23.63 -4.31
N PHE A 65 19.61 22.32 -4.10
CA PHE A 65 20.87 21.60 -3.91
C PHE A 65 21.47 21.05 -5.20
N ALA A 66 20.70 20.96 -6.28
CA ALA A 66 21.21 20.68 -7.62
C ALA A 66 21.93 21.89 -8.24
N LYS A 67 21.63 23.10 -7.78
CA LYS A 67 22.37 24.31 -8.18
C LYS A 67 23.59 24.47 -7.30
N ASP A 68 24.74 24.61 -7.97
CA ASP A 68 25.97 24.98 -7.31
C ASP A 68 25.80 26.41 -6.76
N LEU A 69 25.59 26.51 -5.44
CA LEU A 69 25.41 27.76 -4.70
C LEU A 69 26.70 28.14 -3.97
N ASP A 70 27.83 27.63 -4.42
CA ASP A 70 29.13 27.95 -3.88
C ASP A 70 29.37 29.47 -3.95
N GLY A 71 29.55 30.07 -2.77
CA GLY A 71 29.66 31.52 -2.58
C GLY A 71 28.37 32.26 -2.17
N GLN A 72 27.19 31.62 -2.19
CA GLN A 72 25.92 32.21 -1.75
C GLN A 72 25.34 31.54 -0.49
N GLN A 73 26.18 31.33 0.52
CA GLN A 73 25.82 30.62 1.75
C GLN A 73 24.64 31.26 2.51
N ASP A 74 24.53 32.59 2.50
CA ASP A 74 23.42 33.29 3.16
C ASP A 74 22.08 33.06 2.45
N LEU A 75 22.07 33.02 1.12
CA LEU A 75 20.88 32.71 0.34
C LEU A 75 20.47 31.24 0.54
N LYS A 76 21.44 30.32 0.55
CA LYS A 76 21.22 28.90 0.84
C LYS A 76 20.59 28.71 2.22
N LEU A 77 21.13 29.39 3.24
CA LEU A 77 20.58 29.37 4.60
C LEU A 77 19.16 29.95 4.68
N ALA A 78 18.91 31.10 4.06
CA ALA A 78 17.59 31.73 4.06
C ALA A 78 16.52 30.80 3.42
N LYS A 79 16.88 30.14 2.31
CA LYS A 79 16.00 29.18 1.64
C LYS A 79 15.79 27.90 2.46
N LEU A 80 16.82 27.38 3.09
CA LEU A 80 16.71 26.26 4.04
C LEU A 80 15.75 26.57 5.19
N ARG A 81 15.88 27.75 5.80
CA ARG A 81 14.94 28.20 6.86
C ARG A 81 13.51 28.28 6.36
N GLY A 82 13.32 28.81 5.14
CA GLY A 82 12.01 28.83 4.48
C GLY A 82 11.42 27.44 4.33
N LEU A 83 12.19 26.50 3.77
CA LEU A 83 11.76 25.11 3.58
C LEU A 83 11.44 24.42 4.91
N ILE A 84 12.24 24.64 5.96
CA ILE A 84 11.98 24.10 7.30
C ILE A 84 10.68 24.69 7.89
N ALA A 85 10.46 26.00 7.76
CA ALA A 85 9.24 26.65 8.24
C ALA A 85 7.99 26.08 7.52
N PHE A 86 8.05 25.94 6.19
CA PHE A 86 6.98 25.35 5.40
C PHE A 86 6.75 23.88 5.72
N ALA A 87 7.83 23.10 5.90
CA ALA A 87 7.75 21.71 6.31
C ALA A 87 7.21 21.55 7.73
N ASN A 88 7.29 22.56 8.59
CA ASN A 88 6.71 22.55 9.95
C ASN A 88 5.26 23.02 10.03
N ARG A 89 4.62 23.37 8.90
CA ARG A 89 3.19 23.71 8.87
C ARG A 89 2.35 22.58 9.48
N LYS A 90 1.29 22.95 10.21
CA LYS A 90 0.32 21.98 10.76
C LYS A 90 -0.36 21.23 9.62
N VAL A 91 -0.34 19.90 9.67
CA VAL A 91 -1.09 19.03 8.75
C VAL A 91 -2.59 19.21 9.04
N PRO A 92 -3.45 19.42 8.02
CA PRO A 92 -4.90 19.51 8.22
C PRO A 92 -5.47 18.25 8.89
N SER A 93 -6.47 18.41 9.74
CA SER A 93 -7.11 17.28 10.44
C SER A 93 -8.27 16.64 9.67
N PHE A 94 -8.70 17.25 8.56
CA PHE A 94 -9.80 16.79 7.69
C PHE A 94 -11.12 16.52 8.43
N VAL A 95 -11.33 17.16 9.57
CA VAL A 95 -12.51 16.96 10.44
C VAL A 95 -13.78 17.52 9.80
N GLU A 96 -13.62 18.47 8.88
CA GLU A 96 -14.66 19.11 8.10
C GLU A 96 -15.29 18.20 7.02
N PHE A 97 -14.64 17.08 6.68
CA PHE A 97 -15.15 16.14 5.69
C PHE A 97 -16.00 15.04 6.32
N ASP A 98 -17.16 14.73 5.73
CA ASP A 98 -18.03 13.63 6.17
C ASP A 98 -17.56 12.29 5.58
N VAL A 99 -16.40 11.84 6.06
CA VAL A 99 -15.71 10.61 5.65
C VAL A 99 -15.37 9.79 6.90
N ALA A 100 -15.23 8.48 6.75
CA ALA A 100 -14.88 7.59 7.86
C ALA A 100 -13.59 8.03 8.56
N ASP A 101 -13.59 8.04 9.90
CA ASP A 101 -12.46 8.50 10.70
C ASP A 101 -11.16 7.73 10.42
N ALA A 102 -11.27 6.44 10.07
CA ALA A 102 -10.13 5.63 9.65
C ALA A 102 -9.42 6.21 8.43
N GLU A 103 -10.16 6.70 7.44
CA GLU A 103 -9.57 7.31 6.23
C GLU A 103 -8.95 8.68 6.51
N LYS A 104 -9.58 9.49 7.38
CA LYS A 104 -9.00 10.76 7.84
C LYS A 104 -7.69 10.54 8.59
N LEU A 105 -7.67 9.56 9.49
CA LEU A 105 -6.47 9.15 10.24
C LEU A 105 -5.37 8.67 9.31
N GLU A 106 -5.71 7.84 8.32
CA GLU A 106 -4.77 7.34 7.32
C GLU A 106 -4.18 8.47 6.46
N ALA A 107 -5.01 9.38 5.94
CA ALA A 107 -4.56 10.55 5.19
C ALA A 107 -3.64 11.46 6.03
N THR A 108 -4.03 11.70 7.29
CA THR A 108 -3.23 12.49 8.24
C THR A 108 -1.88 11.81 8.52
N ALA A 109 -1.87 10.49 8.73
CA ALA A 109 -0.64 9.72 8.95
C ALA A 109 0.29 9.80 7.73
N ARG A 110 -0.25 9.66 6.52
CA ARG A 110 0.51 9.77 5.27
C ARG A 110 1.14 11.16 5.10
N LEU A 111 0.38 12.23 5.32
CA LEU A 111 0.92 13.59 5.24
C LEU A 111 1.98 13.86 6.30
N LYS A 112 1.78 13.37 7.53
CA LYS A 112 2.81 13.43 8.59
C LYS A 112 4.08 12.67 8.20
N GLN A 113 3.96 11.52 7.52
CA GLN A 113 5.11 10.77 7.03
C GLN A 113 5.87 11.56 5.94
N MET A 114 5.17 12.11 4.94
CA MET A 114 5.80 12.95 3.90
C MET A 114 6.52 14.15 4.53
N GLN A 115 5.86 14.80 5.48
CA GLN A 115 6.42 15.90 6.24
C GLN A 115 7.69 15.48 7.02
N ALA A 116 7.70 14.30 7.62
CA ALA A 116 8.87 13.77 8.33
C ALA A 116 10.04 13.46 7.37
N THR A 117 9.76 12.87 6.19
CA THR A 117 10.76 12.63 5.15
C THR A 117 11.43 13.93 4.72
N VAL A 118 10.64 14.96 4.42
CA VAL A 118 11.16 16.29 4.05
C VAL A 118 12.07 16.86 5.15
N LEU A 119 11.62 16.81 6.41
CA LEU A 119 12.42 17.34 7.54
C LEU A 119 13.71 16.55 7.78
N ASN A 120 13.70 15.24 7.53
CA ASN A 120 14.90 14.42 7.64
C ASN A 120 15.90 14.77 6.51
N SER A 121 15.43 14.88 5.27
CA SER A 121 16.29 15.31 4.15
C SER A 121 16.87 16.70 4.38
N LEU A 122 16.09 17.64 4.91
CA LEU A 122 16.59 18.98 5.26
C LEU A 122 17.66 18.96 6.37
N GLY A 123 17.69 17.92 7.21
CA GLY A 123 18.66 17.75 8.29
C GLY A 123 19.97 17.08 7.88
N GLU A 124 20.02 16.46 6.71
CA GLU A 124 21.23 15.86 6.15
C GLU A 124 22.10 16.92 5.44
N VAL A 125 21.59 18.14 5.28
CA VAL A 125 22.33 19.23 4.64
C VAL A 125 23.41 19.77 5.57
N GLU A 126 24.66 19.65 5.14
CA GLU A 126 25.80 20.29 5.78
C GLU A 126 25.97 21.73 5.29
N VAL A 127 26.08 22.66 6.25
CA VAL A 127 26.51 24.04 6.03
C VAL A 127 27.92 24.18 6.60
N ALA A 128 28.84 24.73 5.81
CA ALA A 128 30.25 24.83 6.17
C ALA A 128 30.51 25.70 7.41
N ASP A 129 29.60 26.63 7.70
CA ASP A 129 29.65 27.49 8.88
C ASP A 129 29.01 26.80 10.09
N PRO A 130 29.77 26.52 11.16
CA PRO A 130 29.28 25.79 12.33
C PRO A 130 28.17 26.53 13.10
N GLU A 131 28.17 27.87 13.12
CA GLU A 131 27.10 28.62 13.79
C GLU A 131 25.78 28.50 13.03
N LYS A 132 25.85 28.58 11.70
CA LYS A 132 24.68 28.39 10.82
C LYS A 132 24.16 26.96 10.88
N GLN A 133 25.04 25.97 10.97
CA GLN A 133 24.67 24.57 11.17
C GLN A 133 23.94 24.36 12.51
N ALA A 134 24.42 24.98 13.59
CA ALA A 134 23.77 24.92 14.90
C ALA A 134 22.35 25.51 14.85
N GLN A 135 22.16 26.64 14.15
CA GLN A 135 20.84 27.27 13.98
C GLN A 135 19.87 26.39 13.18
N ILE A 136 20.33 25.75 12.10
CA ILE A 136 19.51 24.79 11.33
C ILE A 136 19.12 23.60 12.22
N THR A 137 20.09 23.06 12.96
CA THR A 137 19.87 21.93 13.87
C THR A 137 18.84 22.28 14.94
N GLN A 138 18.90 23.48 15.52
CA GLN A 138 17.93 23.95 16.50
C GLN A 138 16.52 24.10 15.90
N LEU A 139 16.41 24.64 14.69
CA LEU A 139 15.12 24.76 13.98
C LEU A 139 14.51 23.39 13.68
N LEU A 140 15.32 22.44 13.20
CA LEU A 140 14.89 21.06 12.96
C LEU A 140 14.50 20.36 14.26
N PHE A 141 15.26 20.55 15.33
CA PHE A 141 14.97 20.00 16.64
C PHE A 141 13.63 20.52 17.18
N SER A 142 13.40 21.84 17.14
CA SER A 142 12.12 22.43 17.55
C SER A 142 10.93 21.84 16.77
N GLY A 143 11.10 21.68 15.45
CA GLY A 143 10.11 21.04 14.59
C GLY A 143 9.86 19.55 14.90
N LYS A 144 10.90 18.81 15.31
CA LYS A 144 10.80 17.39 15.71
C LYS A 144 10.16 17.24 17.09
N VAL A 145 10.50 18.09 18.07
CA VAL A 145 9.98 18.03 19.45
C VAL A 145 8.50 18.37 19.52
N SER A 146 8.03 19.41 18.82
CA SER A 146 6.59 19.72 18.74
C SER A 146 5.74 18.58 18.17
N LYS A 147 6.36 17.60 17.52
CA LYS A 147 5.68 16.46 16.88
C LYS A 147 5.67 15.19 17.71
N ILE A 148 6.71 14.93 18.50
CA ILE A 148 6.72 13.79 19.44
C ILE A 148 5.60 13.98 20.49
N ALA A 149 5.37 15.22 20.93
CA ALA A 149 4.26 15.55 21.83
C ALA A 149 2.88 15.17 21.24
N THR A 150 2.66 15.41 19.94
CA THR A 150 1.36 15.17 19.29
C THR A 150 1.13 13.73 18.82
N VAL A 151 2.19 12.92 18.62
CA VAL A 151 2.06 11.48 18.29
C VAL A 151 1.78 10.65 19.55
N THR A 152 2.34 11.04 20.69
CA THR A 152 2.18 10.30 21.96
C THR A 152 0.74 10.41 22.50
N GLU A 153 0.07 11.55 22.29
CA GLU A 153 -1.35 11.73 22.64
C GLU A 153 -2.30 10.92 21.73
N ALA A 154 -2.00 10.80 20.43
CA ALA A 154 -2.83 10.04 19.49
C ALA A 154 -2.74 8.52 19.68
N SER A 155 -1.57 8.00 20.10
CA SER A 155 -1.39 6.57 20.37
C SER A 155 -2.06 6.13 21.68
N ALA A 156 -2.28 7.03 22.63
CA ALA A 156 -3.00 6.74 23.86
C ALA A 156 -4.53 6.60 23.64
N ALA A 157 -5.09 7.29 22.64
CA ALA A 157 -6.51 7.26 22.31
C ALA A 157 -6.96 6.04 21.47
N ALA A 158 -6.03 5.35 20.79
CA ALA A 158 -6.34 4.25 19.87
C ALA A 158 -6.45 2.85 20.52
N THR A 159 -6.19 2.73 21.83
CA THR A 159 -6.07 1.42 22.53
C THR A 159 -7.36 0.98 23.25
N GLN A 160 -8.48 1.68 23.08
CA GLN A 160 -9.77 1.24 23.62
C GLN A 160 -10.77 0.95 22.49
N LYS A 161 -10.81 -0.30 22.04
CA LYS A 161 -11.91 -0.84 21.25
C LYS A 161 -12.79 -1.71 22.17
N PRO A 162 -14.12 -1.52 22.23
CA PRO A 162 -14.99 -2.41 22.99
C PRO A 162 -15.15 -3.74 22.25
N ALA A 163 -15.10 -4.84 23.00
CA ALA A 163 -15.45 -6.17 22.54
C ALA A 163 -16.95 -6.26 22.25
N THR A 164 -17.33 -6.93 21.17
CA THR A 164 -18.70 -7.38 20.96
C THR A 164 -18.64 -8.79 20.38
N ASP A 165 -19.12 -9.74 21.18
CA ASP A 165 -19.30 -11.14 20.85
C ASP A 165 -20.47 -11.35 19.88
N ALA A 166 -20.28 -12.22 18.87
CA ALA A 166 -21.25 -13.22 18.42
C ALA A 166 -20.66 -14.08 17.27
N GLU A 167 -20.51 -15.38 17.51
CA GLU A 167 -20.27 -16.47 16.53
C GLU A 167 -21.62 -17.10 16.10
N PRO A 168 -21.77 -17.85 14.98
CA PRO A 168 -21.10 -19.14 14.75
C PRO A 168 -20.51 -19.36 13.33
N PRO A 169 -19.73 -20.43 13.10
CA PRO A 169 -18.69 -20.47 12.07
C PRO A 169 -19.10 -21.20 10.79
N VAL A 170 -18.67 -20.68 9.64
CA VAL A 170 -18.41 -21.49 8.44
C VAL A 170 -16.92 -21.81 8.46
N ARG A 171 -16.59 -23.08 8.76
CA ARG A 171 -15.21 -23.60 8.75
C ARG A 171 -14.60 -23.48 7.35
N ALA A 172 -13.86 -22.41 7.11
CA ALA A 172 -12.73 -22.45 6.19
C ALA A 172 -11.51 -22.99 6.95
N ALA A 173 -10.76 -23.88 6.30
CA ALA A 173 -9.58 -24.54 6.85
C ALA A 173 -8.70 -23.57 7.65
N LYS A 174 -8.17 -24.03 8.80
CA LYS A 174 -7.14 -23.32 9.59
C LYS A 174 -6.08 -22.77 8.64
N GLY A 175 -6.18 -21.49 8.30
CA GLY A 175 -5.25 -20.82 7.42
C GLY A 175 -3.92 -20.71 8.15
N GLU A 176 -2.87 -21.27 7.56
CA GLU A 176 -1.50 -21.03 8.01
C GLU A 176 -1.27 -19.52 8.14
N ALA A 177 -0.64 -19.12 9.25
CA ALA A 177 -0.49 -17.73 9.63
C ALA A 177 0.23 -16.93 8.52
N ILE A 178 -0.43 -15.87 8.03
CA ILE A 178 0.20 -14.91 7.13
C ILE A 178 1.30 -14.20 7.92
N VAL A 179 2.54 -14.34 7.47
CA VAL A 179 3.69 -13.66 8.09
C VAL A 179 3.90 -12.34 7.35
N ARG A 180 3.54 -11.24 8.00
CA ARG A 180 3.79 -9.90 7.48
C ARG A 180 5.18 -9.43 7.90
N LEU A 181 6.03 -9.11 6.94
CA LEU A 181 7.43 -8.76 7.19
C LEU A 181 7.71 -7.25 7.13
N SER A 182 6.87 -6.48 6.44
CA SER A 182 6.93 -5.01 6.37
C SER A 182 5.57 -4.35 6.63
N PRO A 183 5.54 -3.07 7.04
CA PRO A 183 4.31 -2.29 7.13
C PRO A 183 3.66 -2.15 5.73
N VAL A 184 2.38 -1.75 5.71
CA VAL A 184 1.64 -1.53 4.45
C VAL A 184 2.13 -0.19 3.95
N SER A 185 2.65 -0.16 2.73
CA SER A 185 3.05 1.08 2.08
C SER A 185 2.01 1.44 1.03
N GLN A 186 1.59 2.69 0.98
CA GLN A 186 0.78 3.19 -0.14
C GLN A 186 1.65 3.56 -1.36
N THR A 187 2.99 3.49 -1.23
CA THR A 187 3.95 3.81 -2.29
C THR A 187 4.92 2.64 -2.49
N GLY A 188 4.85 1.99 -3.64
CA GLY A 188 5.70 0.86 -4.00
C GLY A 188 4.91 -0.40 -4.31
N TRP A 189 5.62 -1.42 -4.76
CA TRP A 189 5.05 -2.70 -5.15
C TRP A 189 4.84 -3.59 -3.93
N ASP A 190 3.59 -3.98 -3.68
CA ASP A 190 3.28 -5.02 -2.70
C ASP A 190 3.69 -6.38 -3.27
N VAL A 191 4.38 -7.18 -2.45
CA VAL A 191 4.90 -8.49 -2.85
C VAL A 191 4.40 -9.56 -1.90
N ASP A 192 3.68 -10.53 -2.45
CA ASP A 192 3.36 -11.76 -1.76
C ASP A 192 4.31 -12.87 -2.20
N LEU A 193 5.10 -13.37 -1.25
CA LEU A 193 5.90 -14.59 -1.42
C LEU A 193 5.07 -15.79 -0.97
N PHE A 194 4.66 -16.56 -1.95
CA PHE A 194 3.96 -17.81 -1.82
C PHE A 194 4.94 -18.97 -1.74
N TRP A 195 4.70 -19.91 -0.84
CA TRP A 195 5.40 -21.19 -0.83
C TRP A 195 4.42 -22.36 -0.87
N CYS A 196 4.76 -23.42 -1.61
CA CYS A 196 3.90 -24.59 -1.74
C CYS A 196 4.00 -25.50 -0.51
N SER A 197 2.88 -25.71 0.19
CA SER A 197 2.74 -26.73 1.23
C SER A 197 2.56 -28.11 0.56
N GLY A 198 3.53 -29.00 0.78
CA GLY A 198 3.67 -30.30 0.12
C GLY A 198 4.86 -31.08 0.70
N PRO A 199 5.34 -32.14 0.03
CA PRO A 199 6.48 -32.94 0.51
C PRO A 199 7.72 -32.12 0.88
N ASP A 200 8.00 -31.06 0.10
CA ASP A 200 9.12 -30.14 0.33
C ASP A 200 8.71 -28.85 1.06
N GLY A 201 7.53 -28.83 1.69
CA GLY A 201 6.91 -27.61 2.23
C GLY A 201 7.77 -26.89 3.27
N ALA A 202 8.44 -27.63 4.15
CA ALA A 202 9.32 -27.04 5.17
C ALA A 202 10.52 -26.31 4.56
N VAL A 203 11.16 -26.92 3.54
CA VAL A 203 12.29 -26.32 2.82
C VAL A 203 11.83 -25.07 2.06
N ASN A 204 10.69 -25.16 1.36
CA ASN A 204 10.13 -24.03 0.62
C ASN A 204 9.76 -22.87 1.56
N ALA A 205 9.22 -23.17 2.75
CA ALA A 205 8.89 -22.18 3.76
C ALA A 205 10.12 -21.44 4.27
N GLU A 206 11.21 -22.15 4.60
CA GLU A 206 12.46 -21.52 5.05
C GLU A 206 13.08 -20.63 3.97
N ILE A 207 13.10 -21.10 2.72
CA ILE A 207 13.57 -20.30 1.58
C ILE A 207 12.69 -19.05 1.42
N ALA A 208 11.37 -19.18 1.43
CA ALA A 208 10.46 -18.06 1.27
C ALA A 208 10.58 -17.03 2.41
N LYS A 209 10.80 -17.46 3.66
CA LYS A 209 11.07 -16.56 4.79
C LYS A 209 12.38 -15.80 4.60
N LYS A 210 13.47 -16.48 4.21
CA LYS A 210 14.77 -15.84 3.95
C LYS A 210 14.67 -14.80 2.85
N LEU A 211 14.01 -15.15 1.74
CA LEU A 211 13.78 -14.25 0.61
C LEU A 211 12.89 -13.06 1.01
N GLY A 212 11.79 -13.31 1.73
CA GLY A 212 10.92 -12.25 2.24
C GLY A 212 11.67 -11.30 3.19
N ALA A 213 12.55 -11.81 4.04
CA ALA A 213 13.37 -10.99 4.92
C ALA A 213 14.31 -10.07 4.12
N SER A 214 14.93 -10.56 3.05
CA SER A 214 15.81 -9.77 2.18
C SER A 214 15.09 -8.60 1.49
N LEU A 215 13.79 -8.76 1.17
CA LEU A 215 12.97 -7.70 0.59
C LEU A 215 12.38 -6.76 1.65
N SER A 216 12.31 -7.19 2.92
CA SER A 216 11.67 -6.42 3.98
C SER A 216 12.46 -5.18 4.41
N GLU A 217 13.79 -5.20 4.35
CA GLU A 217 14.67 -4.08 4.70
C GLU A 217 14.54 -2.90 3.71
N PRO A 218 14.67 -3.10 2.38
CA PRO A 218 14.40 -2.03 1.42
C PRO A 218 12.94 -1.55 1.47
N ALA A 219 11.97 -2.43 1.72
CA ALA A 219 10.57 -2.04 1.88
C ALA A 219 10.33 -1.13 3.10
N LYS A 220 10.93 -1.43 4.26
CA LYS A 220 10.81 -0.62 5.48
C LYS A 220 11.48 0.74 5.36
N SER A 221 12.63 0.78 4.69
CA SER A 221 13.40 2.01 4.48
C SER A 221 12.86 2.87 3.33
N GLY A 222 11.94 2.35 2.53
CA GLY A 222 11.49 3.00 1.30
C GLY A 222 12.60 3.10 0.23
N ARG A 223 13.69 2.34 0.38
CA ARG A 223 14.82 2.34 -0.56
C ARG A 223 14.40 1.67 -1.86
N ALA A 224 14.70 2.34 -2.98
CA ALA A 224 14.48 1.76 -4.30
C ALA A 224 15.39 0.54 -4.50
N ILE A 225 14.83 -0.55 -5.04
CA ILE A 225 15.59 -1.77 -5.39
C ILE A 225 16.11 -1.72 -6.83
N ALA A 226 15.53 -0.86 -7.66
CA ALA A 226 15.97 -0.50 -9.00
C ALA A 226 15.46 0.92 -9.33
N PRO A 227 15.96 1.59 -10.39
CA PRO A 227 15.46 2.91 -10.78
C PRO A 227 13.93 2.91 -10.94
N GLY A 228 13.23 3.73 -10.14
CA GLY A 228 11.76 3.84 -10.18
C GLY A 228 10.99 2.69 -9.52
N VAL A 229 11.65 1.69 -8.93
CA VAL A 229 11.01 0.54 -8.28
C VAL A 229 11.28 0.56 -6.77
N THR A 230 10.26 0.94 -5.99
CA THR A 230 10.25 0.82 -4.53
C THR A 230 9.33 -0.33 -4.10
N LEU A 231 9.60 -0.90 -2.92
CA LEU A 231 8.80 -1.98 -2.36
C LEU A 231 7.84 -1.47 -1.30
N GLY A 232 6.65 -2.08 -1.25
CA GLY A 232 5.64 -1.81 -0.25
C GLY A 232 5.51 -2.92 0.78
N GLN A 233 4.31 -3.49 0.89
CA GLN A 233 4.03 -4.58 1.81
C GLN A 233 4.66 -5.89 1.32
N ILE A 234 5.45 -6.54 2.18
CA ILE A 234 6.02 -7.87 1.95
C ILE A 234 5.30 -8.86 2.86
N ARG A 235 4.66 -9.87 2.27
CA ARG A 235 3.98 -10.95 2.99
C ARG A 235 4.54 -12.29 2.55
N VAL A 236 4.71 -13.20 3.50
CA VAL A 236 5.02 -14.60 3.24
C VAL A 236 3.81 -15.43 3.63
N ARG A 237 3.37 -16.30 2.72
CA ARG A 237 2.14 -17.06 2.87
C ARG A 237 2.26 -18.42 2.18
N SER A 238 1.64 -19.42 2.77
CA SER A 238 1.56 -20.73 2.14
C SER A 238 0.44 -20.77 1.10
N VAL A 239 0.59 -21.67 0.14
CA VAL A 239 -0.46 -22.11 -0.78
C VAL A 239 -0.42 -23.61 -0.88
N SER A 240 -1.58 -24.24 -1.07
CA SER A 240 -1.61 -25.67 -1.35
C SER A 240 -0.91 -25.96 -2.67
N ALA A 241 -0.29 -27.14 -2.80
CA ALA A 241 0.27 -27.61 -4.06
C ALA A 241 -0.77 -27.69 -5.21
N THR A 242 -2.07 -27.66 -4.88
CA THR A 242 -3.20 -27.67 -5.81
C THR A 242 -3.74 -26.28 -6.15
N TYR A 243 -3.08 -25.20 -5.71
CA TYR A 243 -3.56 -23.83 -5.91
C TYR A 243 -3.61 -23.47 -7.41
N PRO A 244 -4.76 -23.01 -7.95
CA PRO A 244 -4.97 -22.90 -9.39
C PRO A 244 -4.38 -21.65 -10.07
N ALA A 245 -3.55 -20.86 -9.38
CA ALA A 245 -2.94 -19.67 -9.98
C ALA A 245 -1.82 -20.01 -10.95
N ALA A 246 -1.67 -19.20 -12.01
CA ALA A 246 -0.68 -19.39 -13.09
C ALA A 246 0.79 -19.50 -12.62
N GLY A 247 1.10 -19.09 -11.38
CA GLY A 247 2.43 -19.25 -10.76
C GLY A 247 2.63 -20.45 -9.84
N ALA A 248 1.55 -21.07 -9.35
CA ALA A 248 1.63 -22.13 -8.35
C ALA A 248 1.96 -23.52 -8.93
N GLN A 249 2.09 -23.63 -10.25
CA GLN A 249 2.16 -24.92 -10.93
C GLN A 249 3.52 -25.61 -10.88
N ALA A 250 4.63 -24.88 -10.63
CA ALA A 250 5.93 -25.40 -10.18
C ALA A 250 7.09 -24.41 -10.24
N GLY A 251 8.08 -24.65 -9.39
CA GLY A 251 9.39 -23.99 -9.40
C GLY A 251 9.36 -22.59 -8.78
N ARG A 252 10.35 -21.78 -9.17
CA ARG A 252 10.50 -20.40 -8.71
C ARG A 252 10.03 -19.43 -9.79
N ARG A 253 8.99 -18.68 -9.50
CA ARG A 253 8.33 -17.81 -10.48
C ARG A 253 8.01 -16.46 -9.86
N VAL A 254 8.24 -15.38 -10.61
CA VAL A 254 7.64 -14.08 -10.32
C VAL A 254 6.54 -13.86 -11.32
N VAL A 255 5.34 -13.70 -10.80
CA VAL A 255 4.11 -13.52 -11.55
C VAL A 255 3.72 -12.06 -11.52
N TYR A 256 3.45 -11.53 -12.71
CA TYR A 256 3.02 -10.16 -12.94
C TYR A 256 1.92 -10.13 -14.00
N ASP A 257 1.18 -9.03 -14.07
CA ASP A 257 0.25 -8.74 -15.17
C ASP A 257 0.91 -7.73 -16.15
N SER A 258 0.29 -7.45 -17.29
CA SER A 258 0.83 -6.51 -18.30
C SER A 258 0.45 -5.04 -18.04
N GLY A 259 0.45 -4.61 -16.78
CA GLY A 259 0.26 -3.20 -16.40
C GLY A 259 1.51 -2.33 -16.60
N PRO A 260 1.35 -0.99 -16.69
CA PRO A 260 2.50 -0.08 -16.78
C PRO A 260 3.47 -0.26 -15.60
N GLY A 261 4.75 -0.52 -15.88
CA GLY A 261 5.79 -0.71 -14.87
C GLY A 261 5.79 -2.06 -14.15
N GLU A 262 4.80 -2.92 -14.36
CA GLU A 262 4.70 -4.25 -13.71
C GLU A 262 5.85 -5.16 -14.16
N GLY A 263 6.22 -5.15 -15.44
CA GLY A 263 7.33 -5.94 -15.97
C GLY A 263 8.70 -5.50 -15.42
N ASP A 264 8.94 -4.19 -15.31
CA ASP A 264 10.18 -3.65 -14.74
C ASP A 264 10.28 -3.97 -13.25
N ALA A 265 9.17 -3.83 -12.53
CA ALA A 265 9.07 -4.20 -11.12
C ALA A 265 9.28 -5.70 -10.90
N ALA A 266 8.64 -6.55 -11.71
CA ALA A 266 8.81 -8.00 -11.66
C ALA A 266 10.26 -8.41 -11.93
N THR A 267 10.92 -7.76 -12.90
CA THR A 267 12.33 -7.98 -13.24
C THR A 267 13.24 -7.57 -12.09
N ALA A 268 13.02 -6.39 -11.48
CA ALA A 268 13.79 -5.92 -10.33
C ALA A 268 13.62 -6.86 -9.13
N ILE A 269 12.38 -7.24 -8.80
CA ILE A 269 12.07 -8.18 -7.71
C ILE A 269 12.72 -9.54 -7.98
N GLY A 270 12.59 -10.09 -9.18
CA GLY A 270 13.23 -11.36 -9.57
C GLY A 270 14.74 -11.32 -9.44
N THR A 271 15.37 -10.20 -9.81
CA THR A 271 16.81 -9.98 -9.67
C THR A 271 17.23 -9.94 -8.19
N SER A 272 16.51 -9.20 -7.35
CA SER A 272 16.76 -9.16 -5.91
C SER A 272 16.59 -10.53 -5.25
N LEU A 273 15.55 -11.28 -5.64
CA LEU A 273 15.30 -12.64 -5.14
C LEU A 273 16.42 -13.61 -5.55
N ASN A 274 16.88 -13.54 -6.80
CA ASN A 274 18.00 -14.37 -7.29
C ASN A 274 19.32 -14.04 -6.57
N ALA A 275 19.59 -12.76 -6.32
CA ALA A 275 20.76 -12.34 -5.55
C ALA A 275 20.73 -12.88 -4.11
N ALA A 276 19.57 -12.82 -3.45
CA ALA A 276 19.39 -13.32 -2.08
C ALA A 276 19.42 -14.86 -1.98
N LEU A 277 19.02 -15.54 -3.05
CA LEU A 277 19.02 -17.01 -3.13
C LEU A 277 20.45 -17.57 -3.23
N GLY A 278 21.35 -16.87 -3.92
CA GLY A 278 22.72 -17.32 -4.20
C GLY A 278 22.79 -18.46 -5.23
N SER A 279 24.00 -18.79 -5.68
CA SER A 279 24.24 -19.83 -6.70
C SER A 279 23.98 -21.27 -6.22
N GLU A 280 23.99 -21.50 -4.91
CA GLU A 280 23.94 -22.85 -4.33
C GLU A 280 22.53 -23.41 -4.16
N ASN A 281 21.50 -22.55 -4.21
CA ASN A 281 20.15 -22.95 -3.81
C ASN A 281 19.22 -23.31 -4.98
N GLY A 282 19.71 -23.55 -6.20
CA GLY A 282 18.92 -24.10 -7.31
C GLY A 282 18.52 -23.09 -8.39
N ALA A 283 17.51 -23.45 -9.21
CA ALA A 283 17.13 -22.68 -10.40
C ALA A 283 16.71 -21.22 -10.07
N PRO A 284 17.02 -20.25 -10.95
CA PRO A 284 16.62 -18.85 -10.78
C PRO A 284 15.11 -18.68 -10.90
N PHE A 285 14.62 -17.56 -10.38
CA PHE A 285 13.25 -17.10 -10.60
C PHE A 285 13.03 -16.81 -12.09
N THR A 286 11.95 -17.37 -12.62
CA THR A 286 11.47 -17.09 -13.99
C THR A 286 10.30 -16.13 -13.95
N LEU A 287 10.21 -15.22 -14.92
CA LEU A 287 9.10 -14.28 -15.03
C LEU A 287 7.94 -14.96 -15.77
N VAL A 288 6.73 -14.86 -15.23
CA VAL A 288 5.51 -15.44 -15.83
C VAL A 288 4.41 -14.40 -15.84
N GLU A 289 3.88 -14.10 -17.01
CA GLU A 289 2.71 -13.24 -17.16
C GLU A 289 1.44 -14.07 -16.89
N ALA A 290 0.62 -13.70 -15.90
CA ALA A 290 -0.54 -14.50 -15.47
C ALA A 290 -1.85 -14.15 -16.19
N SER A 291 -2.11 -12.88 -16.50
CA SER A 291 -3.37 -12.46 -17.13
C SER A 291 -3.33 -11.05 -17.71
N ARG A 292 -4.32 -10.69 -18.55
CA ARG A 292 -4.53 -9.32 -19.05
C ARG A 292 -5.26 -8.40 -18.06
N ARG A 293 -5.55 -8.85 -16.83
CA ARG A 293 -6.25 -8.01 -15.84
C ARG A 293 -5.24 -7.37 -14.91
N ARG A 294 -5.05 -6.07 -15.10
CA ARG A 294 -4.10 -5.25 -14.33
C ARG A 294 -4.35 -5.35 -12.83
N THR A 295 -3.34 -5.80 -12.09
CA THR A 295 -3.29 -5.66 -10.63
C THR A 295 -2.27 -4.58 -10.30
N GLN A 296 -2.72 -3.32 -10.35
CA GLN A 296 -1.83 -2.19 -10.13
C GLN A 296 -1.13 -2.32 -8.78
N TRP A 297 0.20 -2.20 -8.80
CA TRP A 297 1.06 -2.16 -7.60
C TRP A 297 1.18 -3.49 -6.82
N TYR A 298 0.90 -4.63 -7.45
CA TYR A 298 1.01 -5.95 -6.80
C TYR A 298 1.81 -6.96 -7.64
N ILE A 299 2.70 -7.71 -6.99
CA ILE A 299 3.50 -8.78 -7.60
C ILE A 299 3.41 -10.03 -6.71
N SER A 300 3.26 -11.19 -7.35
CA SER A 300 3.25 -12.48 -6.66
C SER A 300 4.53 -13.25 -6.98
N ALA A 301 5.28 -13.70 -5.98
CA ALA A 301 6.42 -14.58 -6.19
C ALA A 301 6.13 -15.96 -5.58
N PHE A 302 6.50 -17.04 -6.26
CA PHE A 302 6.24 -18.42 -5.85
C PHE A 302 7.55 -19.16 -5.62
N VAL A 303 7.63 -19.87 -4.51
CA VAL A 303 8.70 -20.79 -4.12
C VAL A 303 8.11 -22.18 -3.96
N CYS A 304 8.13 -22.94 -5.05
CA CYS A 304 7.59 -24.30 -5.09
C CYS A 304 8.65 -25.27 -5.58
N ALA A 305 8.51 -26.53 -5.19
CA ALA A 305 9.33 -27.60 -5.74
C ALA A 305 9.17 -27.65 -7.27
N PRO A 306 10.23 -28.01 -8.02
CA PRO A 306 10.09 -28.30 -9.43
C PRO A 306 9.09 -29.47 -9.58
N ARG A 307 8.14 -29.35 -10.51
CA ARG A 307 7.26 -30.46 -10.85
C ARG A 307 8.16 -31.58 -11.36
N ALA A 308 8.15 -32.73 -10.69
CA ALA A 308 8.76 -33.93 -11.24
C ALA A 308 8.24 -34.09 -12.67
N ALA A 309 9.16 -34.26 -13.64
CA ALA A 309 8.76 -34.51 -15.02
C ALA A 309 7.73 -35.66 -15.00
N PRO A 310 6.61 -35.55 -15.74
CA PRO A 310 5.68 -36.66 -15.82
C PRO A 310 6.49 -37.89 -16.20
N VAL A 311 6.48 -38.91 -15.34
CA VAL A 311 7.13 -40.18 -15.65
C VAL A 311 6.49 -40.63 -16.95
N SER A 312 7.24 -40.50 -18.05
CA SER A 312 6.80 -40.94 -19.35
C SER A 312 6.47 -42.41 -19.17
N ARG A 313 5.18 -42.76 -19.18
CA ARG A 313 4.77 -44.16 -19.21
C ARG A 313 5.47 -44.72 -20.44
N ALA A 314 6.49 -45.55 -20.21
CA ALA A 314 7.11 -46.30 -21.29
C ALA A 314 5.96 -46.98 -22.05
N ALA A 315 5.90 -46.74 -23.35
CA ALA A 315 4.96 -47.45 -24.20
C ALA A 315 5.13 -48.94 -23.92
N PRO A 316 4.04 -49.70 -23.71
CA PRO A 316 4.17 -51.14 -23.53
C PRO A 316 4.95 -51.69 -24.74
N ALA A 317 6.01 -52.45 -24.45
CA ALA A 317 6.78 -53.12 -25.49
C ALA A 317 5.86 -54.06 -26.29
N PRO A 318 6.07 -54.17 -27.61
CA PRO A 318 5.23 -54.97 -28.50
C PRO A 318 5.23 -56.46 -28.16
#